data_AF-A0A947PHI6-F1
#
_entry.id   AF-A0A947PHI6-F1
#
_cell.length_a   1.000
_cell.length_b   1.000
_cell.length_c   1.000
_cell.angle_alpha   90.00
_cell.angle_beta   90.00
_cell.angle_gamma   90.00
#
_symmetry.space_group_name_H-M   'P 1'
#
loop_
_entity.id
_entity.type
_entity.pdbx_description
1 polymer ?
#
loop_
_entity_poly.entity_id
_entity_poly.type
_entity_poly.pdbx_seq_one_letter_code
_entity_poly.pdbx_strand_id
1 'polypeptide(L)'
;MATLAQDYIVKDISLAGFGRKEIEIAETEMPGLMALREEFGASKPLKGARITGSLHMTIQTAVLIETLAELGAEIRWASCNIFSTQDHAAAAIAAKGIPVFAIKKPSGILSTPATPTP
;
A
#
# COMPACT_ATOMS: atom_id res chain seq x y z
N MET A 1 15.00 -10.08 -20.85
CA MET A 1 14.09 -10.12 -19.68
C MET A 1 14.69 -9.22 -18.62
N ALA A 2 14.03 -8.12 -18.28
CA ALA A 2 14.52 -7.22 -17.24
C ALA A 2 14.26 -7.89 -15.87
N THR A 3 15.32 -8.17 -15.14
CA THR A 3 15.27 -8.51 -13.72
C THR A 3 14.48 -7.41 -13.02
N LEU A 4 13.34 -7.73 -12.40
CA LEU A 4 12.52 -6.77 -11.67
C LEU A 4 13.39 -6.18 -10.55
N ALA A 5 13.93 -4.98 -10.80
CA ALA A 5 14.40 -4.12 -9.73
C ALA A 5 13.27 -4.03 -8.72
N GLN A 6 13.58 -4.20 -7.45
CA GLN A 6 12.61 -4.22 -6.37
C GLN A 6 11.82 -2.90 -6.38
N ASP A 7 10.63 -2.90 -6.99
CA ASP A 7 9.87 -1.67 -7.30
C ASP A 7 9.02 -1.25 -6.10
N TYR A 8 9.64 -1.23 -4.91
CA TYR A 8 9.04 -0.78 -3.67
C TYR A 8 10.14 -0.28 -2.72
N ILE A 9 9.77 0.62 -1.81
CA ILE A 9 10.60 1.08 -0.69
C ILE A 9 9.74 1.01 0.57
N VAL A 10 10.01 0.00 1.40
CA VAL A 10 9.36 -0.22 2.69
C VAL A 10 10.42 -0.47 3.75
N LYS A 11 10.06 -0.32 5.02
CA LYS A 11 11.03 -0.44 6.13
C LYS A 11 11.60 -1.84 6.28
N ASP A 12 10.72 -2.84 6.28
CA ASP A 12 11.07 -4.24 6.51
C ASP A 12 10.02 -5.14 5.86
N ILE A 13 10.41 -5.89 4.83
CA ILE A 13 9.51 -6.78 4.08
C ILE A 13 9.12 -8.03 4.90
N SER A 14 9.89 -8.41 5.93
CA SER A 14 9.60 -9.58 6.77
C SER A 14 8.29 -9.41 7.56
N LEU A 15 7.84 -8.17 7.75
CA LEU A 15 6.59 -7.84 8.42
C LEU A 15 5.33 -8.18 7.59
N ALA A 16 5.48 -8.57 6.32
CA ALA A 16 4.36 -8.86 5.42
C ALA A 16 3.41 -9.93 5.97
N GLY A 17 3.94 -10.98 6.61
CA GLY A 17 3.11 -12.03 7.20
C GLY A 17 2.23 -11.53 8.36
N PHE A 18 2.73 -10.59 9.15
CA PHE A 18 1.93 -9.95 10.20
C PHE A 18 0.90 -8.98 9.60
N GLY A 19 1.33 -8.13 8.67
CA GLY A 19 0.44 -7.20 7.99
C GLY A 19 -0.70 -7.89 7.25
N ARG A 20 -0.47 -9.07 6.67
CA ARG A 20 -1.54 -9.84 6.01
C ARG A 20 -2.63 -10.27 6.99
N LYS A 21 -2.26 -10.75 8.18
CA LYS A 21 -3.24 -11.13 9.22
C LYS A 21 -4.09 -9.95 9.65
N GLU A 22 -3.48 -8.77 9.81
CA GLU A 22 -4.23 -7.56 10.16
C GLU A 22 -5.12 -7.05 9.02
N ILE A 23 -4.69 -7.20 7.76
CA ILE A 23 -5.54 -6.93 6.59
C ILE A 23 -6.77 -7.84 6.58
N GLU A 24 -6.60 -9.14 6.83
CA GLU A 24 -7.72 -10.10 6.89
C GLU A 24 -8.73 -9.74 7.99
N ILE A 25 -8.26 -9.28 9.15
CA ILE A 25 -9.13 -8.75 10.21
C ILE A 25 -9.82 -7.47 9.75
N ALA A 26 -9.12 -6.56 9.09
CA ALA A 26 -9.72 -5.32 8.62
C ALA A 26 -10.76 -5.54 7.50
N GLU A 27 -10.62 -6.57 6.67
CA GLU A 27 -11.61 -6.95 5.66
C GLU A 27 -12.98 -7.25 6.30
N THR A 28 -13.03 -7.84 7.50
CA THR A 28 -14.29 -8.11 8.20
C THR A 28 -14.99 -6.84 8.69
N GLU A 29 -14.22 -5.80 9.01
CA GLU A 29 -14.71 -4.50 9.48
C GLU A 29 -14.96 -3.50 8.33
N MET A 30 -14.72 -3.89 7.08
CA MET A 30 -14.88 -3.04 5.89
C MET A 30 -15.84 -3.65 4.86
N PRO A 31 -17.10 -3.95 5.24
CA PRO A 31 -18.05 -4.69 4.39
C PRO A 31 -18.36 -3.97 3.07
N GLY A 32 -18.34 -2.63 3.06
CA GLY A 32 -18.56 -1.87 1.83
C GLY A 32 -17.50 -2.11 0.76
N LEU A 33 -16.23 -2.24 1.14
CA LEU A 33 -15.16 -2.56 0.18
C LEU A 33 -15.23 -4.02 -0.30
N MET A 34 -15.64 -4.93 0.58
CA MET A 34 -15.79 -6.34 0.22
C MET A 34 -16.96 -6.55 -0.75
N ALA A 35 -18.09 -5.87 -0.52
CA ALA A 35 -19.22 -5.86 -1.45
C ALA A 35 -18.82 -5.35 -2.84
N LEU A 36 -18.00 -4.29 -2.92
CA LEU A 36 -17.50 -3.79 -4.21
C LEU A 36 -16.62 -4.81 -4.94
N ARG A 37 -15.80 -5.58 -4.20
CA ARG A 37 -15.00 -6.65 -4.80
C ARG A 37 -15.89 -7.77 -5.34
N GLU A 38 -16.93 -8.14 -4.61
CA GLU A 38 -17.88 -9.17 -5.04
C GLU A 38 -18.68 -8.73 -6.27
N GLU A 39 -19.21 -7.51 -6.25
CA GLU A 39 -20.05 -6.97 -7.32
C GLU A 39 -19.27 -6.69 -8.61
N PHE A 40 -18.07 -6.11 -8.51
CA PHE A 40 -17.32 -5.61 -9.67
C PHE A 40 -16.02 -6.38 -9.96
N GLY A 41 -15.63 -7.33 -9.12
CA GLY A 41 -14.39 -8.10 -9.30
C GLY A 41 -14.38 -8.90 -10.60
N ALA A 42 -15.52 -9.46 -11.03
CA ALA A 42 -15.59 -10.22 -12.28
C ALA A 42 -15.56 -9.33 -13.53
N SER A 43 -16.20 -8.15 -13.48
CA SER A 43 -16.27 -7.22 -14.61
C SER A 43 -14.99 -6.40 -14.80
N LYS A 44 -14.13 -6.34 -13.78
CA LYS A 44 -12.84 -5.62 -13.77
C LYS A 44 -12.97 -4.21 -14.38
N PRO A 45 -13.84 -3.34 -13.84
CA PRO A 45 -14.16 -2.05 -14.45
C PRO A 45 -12.96 -1.09 -14.53
N LEU A 46 -11.93 -1.31 -13.71
CA LEU A 46 -10.71 -0.51 -13.70
C LEU A 46 -9.59 -1.12 -14.55
N LYS A 47 -9.89 -2.15 -15.36
CA LYS A 47 -8.90 -2.77 -16.24
C LYS A 47 -8.25 -1.72 -17.16
N GLY A 48 -6.93 -1.62 -17.06
CA GLY A 48 -6.12 -0.66 -17.83
C GLY A 48 -5.99 0.73 -17.18
N ALA A 49 -6.70 0.99 -16.09
CA ALA A 49 -6.48 2.20 -15.29
C ALA A 49 -5.14 2.11 -14.54
N ARG A 50 -4.39 3.20 -14.55
CA ARG A 50 -3.15 3.37 -13.77
C ARG A 50 -3.43 4.36 -12.65
N ILE A 51 -3.43 3.90 -11.41
CA ILE A 51 -3.78 4.70 -10.23
C ILE A 51 -2.54 4.93 -9.39
N THR A 52 -2.27 6.20 -9.09
CA THR A 52 -1.27 6.59 -8.09
C THR A 52 -1.97 7.16 -6.88
N GLY A 53 -1.69 6.61 -5.70
CA GLY A 53 -2.32 7.05 -4.44
C GLY A 53 -1.32 7.65 -3.47
N SER A 54 -1.75 8.69 -2.77
CA SER A 54 -1.00 9.37 -1.71
C SER A 54 -1.85 9.53 -0.45
N LEU A 55 -2.33 8.44 0.12
CA LEU A 55 -3.05 8.43 1.40
C LEU A 55 -2.16 7.87 2.51
N HIS A 56 -2.62 7.93 3.76
CA HIS A 56 -1.95 7.26 4.86
C HIS A 56 -1.76 5.77 4.54
N MET A 57 -0.54 5.24 4.72
CA MET A 57 -0.28 3.84 4.39
C MET A 57 -0.60 2.97 5.61
N THR A 58 -1.88 2.73 5.85
CA THR A 58 -2.40 1.92 6.97
C THR A 58 -3.00 0.60 6.49
N ILE A 59 -3.38 -0.26 7.43
CA ILE A 59 -4.12 -1.51 7.18
C ILE A 59 -5.42 -1.24 6.40
N GLN A 60 -6.20 -0.22 6.76
CA GLN A 60 -7.45 0.10 6.06
C GLN A 60 -7.19 0.54 4.61
N THR A 61 -6.12 1.30 4.38
CA THR A 61 -5.71 1.70 3.03
C THR A 61 -5.17 0.51 2.23
N ALA A 62 -4.54 -0.48 2.88
CA ALA A 62 -4.17 -1.73 2.23
C ALA A 62 -5.41 -2.47 1.69
N VAL A 63 -6.51 -2.53 2.43
CA VAL A 63 -7.78 -3.09 1.94
C VAL A 63 -8.30 -2.32 0.72
N LEU A 64 -8.25 -0.99 0.74
CA LEU A 64 -8.62 -0.15 -0.41
C LEU A 64 -7.74 -0.44 -1.64
N ILE A 65 -6.42 -0.48 -1.48
CA ILE A 65 -5.46 -0.78 -2.55
C ILE A 65 -5.76 -2.14 -3.17
N GLU A 66 -5.96 -3.16 -2.34
CA GLU A 66 -6.30 -4.50 -2.80
C GLU A 66 -7.66 -4.53 -3.52
N THR A 67 -8.64 -3.74 -3.09
CA THR A 67 -9.92 -3.61 -3.81
C THR A 67 -9.72 -3.02 -5.20
N LEU A 68 -8.97 -1.93 -5.32
CA LEU A 68 -8.71 -1.31 -6.62
C LEU A 68 -7.95 -2.25 -7.56
N ALA A 69 -7.00 -3.03 -7.03
CA ALA A 69 -6.26 -4.02 -7.80
C ALA A 69 -7.17 -5.17 -8.25
N GLU A 70 -8.05 -5.64 -7.35
CA GLU A 70 -9.06 -6.64 -7.67
C GLU A 70 -10.05 -6.13 -8.71
N LEU A 71 -10.35 -4.83 -8.76
CA LEU A 71 -11.18 -4.24 -9.82
C LEU A 71 -10.41 -4.05 -11.14
N GLY A 72 -9.13 -4.40 -11.21
CA GLY A 72 -8.32 -4.45 -12.44
C GLY A 72 -7.34 -3.29 -12.63
N ALA A 73 -7.17 -2.41 -11.64
CA ALA A 73 -6.25 -1.28 -11.74
C ALA A 73 -4.78 -1.69 -11.56
N GLU A 74 -3.87 -1.02 -12.27
CA GLU A 74 -2.45 -1.01 -11.96
C GLU A 74 -2.18 0.10 -10.92
N ILE A 75 -1.57 -0.25 -9.78
CA ILE A 75 -1.46 0.66 -8.64
C ILE A 75 -0.01 0.96 -8.29
N ARG A 76 0.27 2.21 -7.95
CA ARG A 76 1.47 2.61 -7.19
C ARG A 76 1.05 3.48 -6.01
N TRP A 77 1.69 3.32 -4.86
CA TRP A 77 1.29 4.03 -3.65
C TRP A 77 2.45 4.69 -2.92
N ALA A 78 2.20 5.85 -2.36
CA ALA A 78 3.09 6.55 -1.44
C ALA A 78 2.28 7.03 -0.22
N SER A 79 2.95 7.25 0.91
CA SER A 79 2.26 7.85 2.06
C SER A 79 2.28 9.37 2.01
N CYS A 80 1.15 10.04 2.27
CA CYS A 80 1.11 11.51 2.39
C CYS A 80 1.62 12.05 3.73
N ASN A 81 1.94 11.18 4.70
CA ASN A 81 2.46 11.63 5.99
C ASN A 81 3.53 10.67 6.52
N ILE A 82 4.69 11.25 6.85
CA ILE A 82 5.91 10.56 7.27
C ILE A 82 5.78 9.72 8.55
N PHE A 83 4.76 9.96 9.39
CA PHE A 83 4.54 9.24 10.65
C PHE A 83 3.34 8.29 10.58
N SER A 84 2.50 8.41 9.54
CA SER A 84 1.25 7.67 9.42
C SER A 84 1.40 6.26 8.86
N THR A 85 2.56 5.95 8.28
CA THR A 85 2.80 4.62 7.69
C THR A 85 2.79 3.57 8.79
N GLN A 86 2.01 2.52 8.59
CA GLN A 86 2.12 1.26 9.32
C GLN A 86 3.02 0.34 8.49
N ASP A 87 4.25 0.12 8.95
CA ASP A 87 5.29 -0.56 8.16
C ASP A 87 4.88 -1.99 7.74
N HIS A 88 4.13 -2.70 8.59
CA HIS A 88 3.60 -4.02 8.28
C HIS A 88 2.53 -3.99 7.18
N ALA A 89 1.70 -2.95 7.11
CA ALA A 89 0.72 -2.76 6.04
C ALA A 89 1.42 -2.48 4.71
N ALA A 90 2.43 -1.61 4.73
CA ALA A 90 3.27 -1.33 3.56
C ALA A 90 3.99 -2.60 3.07
N ALA A 91 4.56 -3.39 3.98
CA ALA A 91 5.23 -4.65 3.67
C ALA A 91 4.26 -5.69 3.05
N ALA A 92 3.04 -5.81 3.57
CA ALA A 92 2.05 -6.74 3.04
C ALA A 92 1.63 -6.40 1.60
N ILE A 93 1.42 -5.11 1.30
CA ILE A 93 1.11 -4.66 -0.06
C ILE A 93 2.31 -4.84 -1.00
N ALA A 94 3.52 -4.50 -0.55
CA ALA A 94 4.75 -4.73 -1.32
C ALA A 94 4.98 -6.22 -1.64
N ALA A 95 4.71 -7.12 -0.68
CA ALA A 95 4.83 -8.57 -0.87
C ALA A 95 3.81 -9.13 -1.89
N LYS A 96 2.67 -8.45 -2.08
CA LYS A 96 1.72 -8.75 -3.17
C LYS A 96 2.19 -8.28 -4.55
N GLY A 97 3.37 -7.67 -4.65
CA GLY A 97 3.93 -7.16 -5.90
C GLY A 97 3.38 -5.80 -6.32
N ILE A 98 2.68 -5.10 -5.43
CA ILE A 98 2.17 -3.74 -5.69
C ILE A 98 3.24 -2.73 -5.25
N PRO A 99 3.71 -1.82 -6.13
CA PRO A 99 4.70 -0.81 -5.80
C PRO A 99 4.26 0.13 -4.67
N VAL A 100 4.93 0.07 -3.52
CA VAL A 100 4.70 0.94 -2.36
C VAL A 100 5.98 1.64 -1.95
N PHE A 101 5.91 2.96 -1.78
CA PHE A 101 7.02 3.82 -1.38
C PHE A 101 6.63 4.53 -0.08
N ALA A 102 6.72 3.82 1.03
CA ALA A 102 6.29 4.31 2.34
C ALA A 102 7.12 3.69 3.47
N ILE A 103 7.72 4.54 4.31
CA ILE A 103 8.46 4.16 5.51
C ILE A 103 8.02 5.08 6.64
N LYS A 104 7.69 4.51 7.81
CA LYS A 104 7.45 5.32 9.01
C LYS A 104 8.75 5.94 9.51
N LYS A 105 8.81 7.27 9.59
CA LYS A 105 9.91 7.96 10.28
C LYS A 105 9.73 7.86 11.80
N PRO A 106 10.83 7.73 12.58
CA PRO A 106 10.78 7.86 14.03
C PRO A 106 10.29 9.27 14.41
N SER A 107 9.37 9.36 15.37
CA SER A 107 8.74 10.61 15.85
C SER A 107 9.68 11.56 16.63
N GLY A 108 11.00 11.42 16.49
CA GLY A 108 12.02 12.26 17.14
C GLY A 108 12.89 13.08 16.18
N ILE A 109 12.72 12.95 14.86
CA ILE A 109 13.45 13.76 13.87
C ILE A 109 12.51 14.87 13.39
N LEU A 110 12.35 15.89 14.23
CA LEU A 110 11.91 17.22 13.80
C LEU A 110 13.16 18.09 13.74
N SER A 111 13.37 18.77 12.60
CA SER A 111 14.49 19.67 12.26
C SER A 111 15.80 19.02 11.83
N THR A 112 15.91 18.73 10.53
CA THR A 112 16.88 19.43 9.67
C THR A 112 16.31 19.41 8.24
N PRO A 113 16.23 20.55 7.53
CA PRO A 113 15.99 20.50 6.10
C PRO A 113 17.18 19.76 5.49
N ALA A 114 16.90 18.68 4.76
CA ALA A 114 17.91 18.06 3.92
C ALA A 114 18.36 19.13 2.91
N THR A 115 19.49 19.76 3.19
CA THR A 115 20.18 20.60 2.22
C THR A 115 20.61 19.64 1.10
N PRO A 116 20.20 19.86 -0.16
CA PRO A 116 20.80 19.11 -1.25
C PRO A 116 22.27 19.54 -1.32
N THR A 117 23.18 18.66 -0.93
CA THR A 117 24.62 18.84 -1.22
C THR A 117 24.80 18.87 -2.75
N PRO A 118 25.66 19.78 -3.26
CA PRO A 118 25.86 20.02 -4.69
C PRO A 118 26.46 18.84 -5.45
#